data_AF-A0A9E1PAG0-F1
#
_entry.id   AF-A0A9E1PAG0-F1
#
_cell.length_a   1.000
_cell.length_b   1.000
_cell.length_c   1.000
_cell.angle_alpha   90.00
_cell.angle_beta   90.00
_cell.angle_gamma   90.00
#
_symmetry.space_group_name_H-M   'P 1'
#
loop_
_entity.id
_entity.type
_entity.pdbx_description
1 polymer ?
#
loop_
_entity_poly.entity_id
_entity_poly.type
_entity_poly.pdbx_seq_one_letter_code
_entity_poly.pdbx_strand_id
1 'polypeptide(L)'
;MNSRTQLHWKIAFCIWLVVVTVATHTPAMQESETQTFVSPDKLFHFVSFGVLAMLFWCAGWVKQKRITLLLFLLWSLVDEVTQAMLPLDRPFSFADLFASMLGVIAAASWMGSLSMPQLQNLRKKIDTLFSKTITWFVLCPVAIIGTVGSSAVMWLYIWKTYQVSYAPFSLCIGLLLTAVVLLMIISFWAQCLEKDVVKALLPKVFFLGIISIIMGFATSRVEVGPYTIGLAFFTIGFASVWRATITDLSVEGTM
;
A
#
# COMPACT_ATOMS: atom_id res chain seq x y z
N MET A 1 -18.93 -8.01 -11.48
CA MET A 1 -18.59 -8.30 -10.07
C MET A 1 -19.85 -8.72 -9.35
N ASN A 2 -19.82 -9.78 -8.55
CA ASN A 2 -20.97 -10.24 -7.76
C ASN A 2 -21.35 -9.18 -6.71
N SER A 3 -22.64 -9.05 -6.39
CA SER A 3 -23.16 -8.14 -5.35
C SER A 3 -22.52 -8.40 -3.98
N ARG A 4 -22.21 -9.66 -3.63
CA ARG A 4 -21.52 -10.00 -2.38
C ARG A 4 -20.09 -9.48 -2.34
N THR A 5 -19.33 -9.66 -3.42
CA THR A 5 -17.96 -9.13 -3.53
C THR A 5 -17.97 -7.61 -3.39
N GLN A 6 -18.89 -6.92 -4.08
CA GLN A 6 -19.07 -5.47 -3.95
C GLN A 6 -19.37 -5.05 -2.51
N LEU A 7 -20.27 -5.75 -1.83
CA LEU A 7 -20.61 -5.47 -0.44
C LEU A 7 -19.38 -5.59 0.48
N HIS A 8 -18.58 -6.66 0.35
CA HIS A 8 -17.37 -6.82 1.17
C HIS A 8 -16.35 -5.70 0.92
N TRP A 9 -16.10 -5.32 -0.34
CA TRP A 9 -15.22 -4.19 -0.65
C TRP A 9 -15.73 -2.87 -0.09
N LYS A 10 -17.05 -2.63 -0.13
CA LYS A 10 -17.66 -1.44 0.48
C LYS A 10 -17.48 -1.42 1.99
N ILE A 11 -17.70 -2.55 2.66
CA ILE A 11 -17.49 -2.68 4.11
C ILE A 11 -16.02 -2.44 4.46
N ALA A 12 -15.10 -3.09 3.74
CA ALA A 12 -13.66 -2.91 3.95
C ALA A 12 -13.22 -1.46 3.75
N PHE A 13 -13.74 -0.80 2.69
CA PHE A 13 -13.52 0.62 2.46
C PHE A 13 -14.02 1.48 3.63
N CYS A 14 -15.25 1.30 4.09
CA CYS A 14 -15.80 2.10 5.19
C CYS A 14 -15.03 1.90 6.50
N ILE A 15 -14.67 0.65 6.83
CA ILE A 15 -13.86 0.35 8.01
C ILE A 15 -12.50 1.04 7.90
N TRP A 16 -11.83 0.91 6.75
CA TRP A 16 -10.51 1.51 6.54
C TRP A 16 -10.57 3.04 6.55
N LEU A 17 -11.62 3.64 5.97
CA LEU A 17 -11.85 5.08 6.03
C LEU A 17 -11.91 5.57 7.47
N VAL A 18 -12.71 4.90 8.32
CA VAL A 18 -12.80 5.24 9.75
C VAL A 18 -11.45 5.09 10.44
N VAL A 19 -10.73 3.99 10.20
CA VAL A 19 -9.40 3.77 10.78
C VAL A 19 -8.43 4.88 10.37
N VAL A 20 -8.36 5.22 9.08
CA VAL A 20 -7.47 6.27 8.59
C VAL A 20 -7.85 7.62 9.15
N THR A 21 -9.12 8.02 9.10
CA THR A 21 -9.58 9.30 9.66
C THR A 21 -9.28 9.42 11.14
N VAL A 22 -9.54 8.37 11.94
CA VAL A 22 -9.21 8.37 13.37
C VAL A 22 -7.70 8.49 13.58
N ALA A 23 -6.90 7.72 12.84
CA ALA A 23 -5.45 7.70 12.99
C ALA A 23 -4.77 9.00 12.56
N THR A 24 -5.26 9.68 11.51
CA THR A 24 -4.70 10.97 11.08
C THR A 24 -5.10 12.11 12.01
N HIS A 25 -6.27 12.02 12.64
CA HIS A 25 -6.79 13.03 13.56
C HIS A 25 -6.48 12.73 15.04
N THR A 26 -5.58 11.80 15.35
CA THR A 26 -5.04 11.72 16.72
C THR A 26 -4.13 12.91 16.98
N PRO A 27 -4.17 13.52 18.18
CA PRO A 27 -3.29 14.63 18.54
C PRO A 27 -1.82 14.29 18.31
N ALA A 28 -1.03 15.29 17.93
CA ALA A 28 0.41 15.11 17.78
C ALA A 28 0.99 14.64 19.12
N MET A 29 1.70 13.51 19.12
CA MET A 29 2.50 13.14 20.29
C MET A 29 3.60 14.19 20.44
N GLN A 30 3.63 14.92 21.55
CA GLN A 30 4.72 15.85 21.84
C GLN A 30 6.04 15.11 21.72
N GLU A 31 6.93 15.62 20.88
CA GLU A 31 8.31 15.16 20.76
C GLU A 31 9.02 15.41 22.09
N SER A 32 8.88 14.49 23.04
CA SER A 32 9.71 14.50 24.23
C SER A 32 11.13 14.17 23.82
N GLU A 33 12.13 14.85 24.39
CA GLU A 33 13.57 14.63 24.12
C GLU A 33 14.04 13.18 24.35
N THR A 34 13.22 12.34 25.00
CA THR A 34 13.49 10.94 25.33
C THR A 34 12.68 9.92 24.51
N GLN A 35 12.07 10.32 23.38
CA GLN A 35 11.26 9.39 22.58
C GLN A 35 12.10 8.19 22.09
N THR A 36 11.82 7.01 22.65
CA THR A 36 12.38 5.73 22.20
C THR A 36 11.79 5.28 20.85
N PHE A 37 10.70 5.91 20.41
CA PHE A 37 9.98 5.57 19.19
C PHE A 37 9.55 6.82 18.43
N VAL A 38 10.16 7.05 17.27
CA VAL A 38 9.73 8.09 16.32
C VAL A 38 8.68 7.47 15.40
N SER A 39 7.47 8.03 15.37
CA SER A 39 6.37 7.49 14.56
C SER A 39 6.72 7.50 13.06
N PRO A 40 6.46 6.40 12.31
CA PRO A 40 6.69 6.34 10.87
C PRO A 40 5.56 7.02 10.06
N ASP A 41 5.25 8.25 10.45
CA ASP A 41 4.07 9.01 10.06
C ASP A 41 3.90 9.12 8.53
N LYS A 42 4.96 9.54 7.80
CA LYS A 42 4.89 9.71 6.34
C LYS A 42 4.66 8.39 5.60
N LEU A 43 5.27 7.31 6.08
CA LEU A 43 5.08 5.98 5.49
C LEU A 43 3.66 5.46 5.77
N PHE A 44 3.12 5.74 6.95
CA PHE A 44 1.72 5.45 7.28
C PHE A 44 0.76 6.18 6.35
N HIS A 45 0.95 7.50 6.14
CA HIS A 45 0.16 8.29 5.18
C HIS A 45 0.17 7.69 3.77
N PHE A 46 1.36 7.35 3.26
CA PHE A 46 1.50 6.70 1.95
C PHE A 46 0.69 5.40 1.83
N VAL A 47 0.84 4.47 2.78
CA VAL A 47 0.14 3.18 2.71
C VAL A 47 -1.36 3.38 2.91
N SER A 48 -1.76 4.16 3.91
CA SER A 48 -3.15 4.37 4.30
C SER A 48 -3.98 4.94 3.17
N PHE A 49 -3.51 6.00 2.53
CA PHE A 49 -4.22 6.63 1.41
C PHE A 49 -4.17 5.80 0.13
N GLY A 50 -3.08 5.05 -0.11
CA GLY A 50 -3.01 4.11 -1.22
C GLY A 50 -4.02 2.96 -1.09
N VAL A 51 -4.09 2.33 0.10
CA VAL A 51 -5.07 1.28 0.40
C VAL A 51 -6.48 1.84 0.32
N LEU A 52 -6.74 3.03 0.86
CA LEU A 52 -8.05 3.66 0.83
C LEU A 52 -8.54 3.91 -0.61
N ALA A 53 -7.68 4.46 -1.47
CA ALA A 53 -8.00 4.68 -2.88
C ALA A 53 -8.26 3.35 -3.62
N MET A 54 -7.45 2.32 -3.37
CA MET A 54 -7.63 0.98 -3.95
C MET A 54 -8.96 0.34 -3.52
N LEU A 55 -9.27 0.40 -2.22
CA LEU A 55 -10.53 -0.13 -1.68
C LEU A 55 -11.75 0.58 -2.27
N PHE A 56 -11.69 1.90 -2.43
CA PHE A 56 -12.77 2.67 -3.05
C PHE A 56 -13.00 2.25 -4.52
N TRP A 57 -11.93 2.07 -5.29
CA TRP A 57 -12.02 1.58 -6.66
C TRP A 57 -12.62 0.18 -6.72
N CYS A 58 -12.13 -0.74 -5.89
CA CYS A 58 -12.65 -2.11 -5.78
C CYS A 58 -14.12 -2.12 -5.34
N ALA A 59 -14.53 -1.23 -4.44
CA ALA A 59 -15.91 -1.11 -3.98
C ALA A 59 -16.90 -0.69 -5.10
N GLY A 60 -16.38 -0.19 -6.23
CA GLY A 60 -17.16 0.04 -7.44
C GLY A 60 -18.09 1.25 -7.37
N TRP A 61 -17.86 2.19 -6.45
CA TRP A 61 -18.59 3.46 -6.38
C TRP A 61 -18.37 4.30 -7.65
N VAL A 62 -17.14 4.28 -8.16
CA VAL A 62 -16.73 5.00 -9.37
C VAL A 62 -16.00 4.03 -10.30
N LYS A 63 -16.48 3.91 -11.55
CA LYS A 63 -15.85 3.02 -12.55
C LYS A 63 -14.59 3.61 -13.17
N GLN A 64 -14.48 4.93 -13.19
CA GLN A 64 -13.39 5.63 -13.88
C GLN A 64 -12.19 5.86 -12.94
N LYS A 65 -11.07 5.19 -13.22
CA LYS A 65 -9.82 5.30 -12.44
C LYS A 65 -9.31 6.73 -12.26
N ARG A 66 -9.48 7.59 -13.28
CA ARG A 66 -9.05 9.00 -13.23
C ARG A 66 -9.86 9.79 -12.20
N ILE A 67 -11.16 9.52 -12.10
CA ILE A 67 -12.03 10.17 -11.12
C ILE A 67 -11.66 9.68 -9.71
N THR A 68 -11.41 8.37 -9.53
CA THR A 68 -10.90 7.86 -8.24
C THR A 68 -9.60 8.53 -7.82
N LEU A 69 -8.63 8.65 -8.74
CA LEU A 69 -7.37 9.36 -8.48
C LEU A 69 -7.63 10.81 -8.02
N LEU A 70 -8.42 11.57 -8.79
CA LEU A 70 -8.72 12.97 -8.44
C LEU A 70 -9.44 13.11 -7.11
N LEU A 71 -10.42 12.26 -6.83
CA LEU A 71 -11.15 12.26 -5.55
C LEU A 71 -10.22 12.04 -4.37
N PHE A 72 -9.27 11.10 -4.47
CA PHE A 72 -8.37 10.80 -3.36
C PHE A 72 -7.19 11.76 -3.23
N LEU A 73 -6.74 12.39 -4.31
CA LEU A 73 -5.81 13.52 -4.22
C LEU A 73 -6.47 14.71 -3.52
N LEU A 74 -7.74 14.99 -3.83
CA LEU A 74 -8.51 16.01 -3.12
C LEU A 74 -8.78 15.60 -1.67
N TRP A 75 -9.10 14.33 -1.42
CA TRP A 75 -9.32 13.82 -0.06
C TRP A 75 -8.07 13.95 0.82
N SER A 76 -6.87 13.68 0.30
CA SER A 76 -5.63 13.91 1.06
C SER A 76 -5.42 15.37 1.44
N LEU A 77 -5.82 16.31 0.58
CA LEU A 77 -5.79 17.74 0.92
C LEU A 77 -6.81 18.07 1.99
N VAL A 78 -8.04 17.56 1.86
CA VAL A 78 -9.10 17.76 2.85
C VAL A 78 -8.68 17.23 4.22
N ASP A 79 -8.14 16.01 4.28
CA ASP A 79 -7.70 15.38 5.53
C ASP A 79 -6.62 16.23 6.24
N GLU A 80 -5.63 16.73 5.50
CA GLU A 80 -4.56 17.56 6.07
C GLU A 80 -5.07 18.94 6.53
N VAL A 81 -5.98 19.55 5.77
CA VAL A 81 -6.62 20.81 6.15
C VAL A 81 -7.48 20.61 7.40
N THR A 82 -8.25 19.52 7.50
CA THR A 82 -9.08 19.27 8.69
C THR A 82 -8.25 18.95 9.92
N GLN A 83 -7.13 18.25 9.79
CA GLN A 83 -6.17 18.06 10.88
C GLN A 83 -5.68 19.41 11.44
N ALA A 84 -5.30 20.34 10.55
CA ALA A 84 -4.80 21.66 10.93
C ALA A 84 -5.87 22.60 11.51
N MET A 85 -7.14 22.40 11.16
CA MET A 85 -8.26 23.22 11.65
C MET A 85 -8.79 22.78 13.01
N LEU A 86 -8.64 21.50 13.36
CA LEU A 86 -9.07 20.99 14.66
C LEU A 86 -8.04 21.32 15.75
N PRO A 87 -8.45 21.47 17.03
CA PRO A 87 -7.55 21.74 18.14
C PRO A 87 -6.79 20.48 18.57
N LEU A 88 -5.97 19.95 17.66
CA LEU A 88 -5.20 18.71 17.81
C LEU A 88 -3.70 18.96 18.02
N ASP A 89 -3.28 20.22 18.10
CA ASP A 89 -1.88 20.65 18.12
C ASP A 89 -1.05 20.08 16.95
N ARG A 90 -1.70 19.84 15.81
CA ARG A 90 -1.11 19.25 14.61
C ARG A 90 -1.17 20.27 13.45
N PRO A 91 -0.05 20.92 13.09
CA PRO A 91 -0.04 21.87 11.99
C PRO A 91 -0.13 21.15 10.64
N PHE A 92 -0.54 21.88 9.61
CA PHE A 92 -0.54 21.39 8.24
C PHE A 92 0.88 20.98 7.80
N SER A 93 1.03 19.75 7.29
CA SER A 93 2.28 19.17 6.83
C SER A 93 2.25 18.88 5.33
N PHE A 94 3.06 19.61 4.56
CA PHE A 94 3.26 19.31 3.14
C PHE A 94 3.85 17.91 2.91
N ALA A 95 4.65 17.41 3.86
CA ALA A 95 5.23 16.07 3.78
C ALA A 95 4.17 14.98 3.92
N ASP A 96 3.17 15.12 4.81
CA ASP A 96 2.05 14.18 4.93
C ASP A 96 1.14 14.22 3.71
N LEU A 97 0.83 15.42 3.24
CA LEU A 97 0.06 15.59 2.01
C LEU A 97 0.74 14.89 0.83
N PHE A 98 2.03 15.13 0.64
CA PHE A 98 2.78 14.55 -0.47
C PHE A 98 2.92 13.03 -0.34
N ALA A 99 3.18 12.52 0.86
CA ALA A 99 3.21 11.08 1.12
C ALA A 99 1.87 10.42 0.79
N SER A 100 0.76 11.03 1.22
CA SER A 100 -0.60 10.59 0.93
C SER A 100 -0.87 10.56 -0.58
N MET A 101 -0.51 11.64 -1.30
CA MET A 101 -0.64 11.74 -2.75
C MET A 101 0.16 10.65 -3.48
N LEU A 102 1.41 10.39 -3.06
CA LEU A 102 2.22 9.29 -3.61
C LEU A 102 1.53 7.94 -3.43
N GLY A 103 0.90 7.72 -2.27
CA GLY A 103 0.10 6.52 -2.00
C GLY A 103 -1.05 6.34 -2.97
N VAL A 104 -1.80 7.42 -3.22
CA VAL A 104 -2.92 7.43 -4.18
C VAL A 104 -2.42 7.18 -5.61
N ILE A 105 -1.31 7.79 -6.03
CA ILE A 105 -0.69 7.58 -7.35
C ILE A 105 -0.24 6.12 -7.49
N ALA A 106 0.40 5.56 -6.46
CA ALA A 106 0.81 4.17 -6.43
C ALA A 106 -0.39 3.24 -6.60
N ALA A 107 -1.49 3.48 -5.88
CA ALA A 107 -2.73 2.73 -6.06
C ALA A 107 -3.29 2.85 -7.48
N ALA A 108 -3.36 4.06 -8.04
CA ALA A 108 -3.87 4.31 -9.38
C ALA A 108 -3.05 3.61 -10.48
N SER A 109 -1.73 3.50 -10.30
CA SER A 109 -0.87 2.76 -11.23
C SER A 109 -1.26 1.28 -11.29
N TRP A 110 -1.51 0.66 -10.12
CA TRP A 110 -2.01 -0.71 -10.00
C TRP A 110 -3.44 -0.88 -10.50
N MET A 111 -4.35 0.05 -10.25
CA MET A 111 -5.71 0.02 -10.84
C MET A 111 -5.62 -0.08 -12.36
N GLY A 112 -4.72 0.69 -12.97
CA GLY A 112 -4.46 0.65 -14.41
C GLY A 112 -3.94 -0.72 -14.87
N SER A 113 -2.97 -1.28 -14.15
CA SER A 113 -2.35 -2.57 -14.51
C SER A 113 -3.27 -3.77 -14.28
N LEU A 114 -4.14 -3.73 -13.27
CA LEU A 114 -5.15 -4.76 -13.00
C LEU A 114 -6.38 -4.66 -13.90
N SER A 115 -6.54 -3.55 -14.65
CA SER A 115 -7.65 -3.35 -15.59
C SER A 115 -7.39 -3.89 -17.00
N MET A 116 -6.24 -4.56 -17.22
CA MET A 116 -5.89 -5.11 -18.52
C MET A 116 -6.87 -6.20 -18.98
N PRO A 117 -7.30 -6.22 -20.26
CA PRO A 117 -8.20 -7.26 -20.80
C PRO A 117 -7.67 -8.70 -20.60
N GLN A 118 -6.36 -8.90 -20.73
CA GLN A 118 -5.67 -10.18 -20.53
C GLN A 118 -5.93 -10.76 -19.13
N LEU A 119 -6.15 -9.90 -18.13
CA LEU A 119 -6.32 -10.29 -16.74
C LEU A 119 -7.79 -10.54 -16.36
N GLN A 120 -8.73 -10.59 -17.30
CA GLN A 120 -10.15 -10.79 -16.98
C GLN A 120 -10.41 -12.11 -16.25
N ASN A 121 -9.72 -13.19 -16.62
CA ASN A 121 -9.87 -14.50 -15.96
C ASN A 121 -9.30 -14.47 -14.55
N LEU A 122 -8.10 -13.91 -14.37
CA LEU A 122 -7.50 -13.66 -13.07
C LEU A 122 -8.43 -12.84 -12.18
N ARG A 123 -8.98 -11.74 -12.70
CA ARG A 123 -9.91 -10.87 -11.99
C ARG A 123 -11.17 -11.62 -11.54
N LYS A 124 -11.75 -12.48 -12.38
CA LYS A 124 -12.91 -13.31 -12.00
C LYS A 124 -12.56 -14.27 -10.85
N LYS A 125 -11.37 -14.90 -10.89
CA LYS A 125 -10.89 -15.79 -9.80
C LYS A 125 -10.72 -15.00 -8.49
N ILE A 126 -10.09 -13.83 -8.54
CA ILE A 126 -9.92 -12.93 -7.40
C ILE A 126 -11.27 -12.44 -6.86
N ASP A 127 -12.18 -11.98 -7.72
CA ASP A 127 -13.53 -11.54 -7.34
C ASP A 127 -14.31 -12.66 -6.63
N THR A 128 -14.14 -13.90 -7.09
CA THR A 128 -14.74 -15.08 -6.48
C THR A 128 -14.13 -15.38 -5.11
N LEU A 129 -12.81 -15.24 -4.97
CA LEU A 129 -12.13 -15.40 -3.69
C LEU A 129 -12.64 -14.36 -2.66
N PHE A 130 -12.61 -13.07 -3.01
CA PHE A 130 -13.05 -11.98 -2.12
C PHE A 130 -14.59 -11.93 -1.92
N SER A 131 -15.36 -12.71 -2.68
CA SER A 131 -16.78 -12.91 -2.41
C SER A 131 -17.05 -13.72 -1.12
N LYS A 132 -16.05 -14.45 -0.62
CA LYS A 132 -16.18 -15.32 0.55
C LYS A 132 -15.78 -14.56 1.81
N THR A 133 -16.64 -14.55 2.82
CA THR A 133 -16.39 -13.85 4.09
C THR A 133 -15.18 -14.44 4.83
N ILE A 134 -14.97 -15.76 4.76
CA ILE A 134 -13.79 -16.42 5.36
C ILE A 134 -12.47 -15.85 4.83
N THR A 135 -12.42 -15.43 3.57
CA THR A 135 -11.22 -14.83 2.99
C THR A 135 -10.84 -13.56 3.73
N TRP A 136 -11.81 -12.71 4.06
CA TRP A 136 -11.58 -11.47 4.82
C TRP A 136 -11.16 -11.75 6.26
N PHE A 137 -11.79 -12.73 6.91
CA PHE A 137 -11.42 -13.16 8.27
C PHE A 137 -10.02 -13.74 8.38
N VAL A 138 -9.43 -14.24 7.28
CA VAL A 138 -8.04 -14.70 7.27
C VAL A 138 -7.08 -13.57 6.85
N LEU A 139 -7.37 -12.88 5.75
CA LEU A 139 -6.44 -11.89 5.20
C LEU A 139 -6.29 -10.67 6.12
N CYS A 140 -7.36 -10.19 6.77
CA CYS A 140 -7.26 -9.01 7.63
C CYS A 140 -6.38 -9.25 8.86
N PRO A 141 -6.56 -10.32 9.66
CA PRO A 141 -5.65 -10.62 10.77
C PRO A 141 -4.22 -10.89 10.30
N VAL A 142 -4.02 -11.60 9.18
CA VAL A 142 -2.66 -11.82 8.63
C VAL A 142 -2.02 -10.50 8.26
N ALA A 143 -2.75 -9.56 7.67
CA ALA A 143 -2.24 -8.23 7.33
C ALA A 143 -1.83 -7.44 8.59
N ILE A 144 -2.69 -7.44 9.62
CA ILE A 144 -2.43 -6.71 10.87
C ILE A 144 -1.29 -7.34 11.65
N ILE A 145 -1.40 -8.63 11.98
CA ILE A 145 -0.41 -9.37 12.78
C ILE A 145 0.91 -9.46 12.04
N GLY A 146 0.87 -9.72 10.73
CA GLY A 146 2.05 -9.75 9.88
C GLY A 146 2.79 -8.43 9.94
N THR A 147 2.11 -7.31 9.67
CA THR A 147 2.75 -5.99 9.60
C THR A 147 3.24 -5.59 10.99
N VAL A 148 2.37 -5.57 11.99
CA VAL A 148 2.73 -5.14 13.36
C VAL A 148 3.79 -6.05 13.96
N GLY A 149 3.62 -7.38 13.84
CA GLY A 149 4.53 -8.36 14.42
C GLY A 149 5.92 -8.31 13.79
N SER A 150 6.02 -8.32 12.46
CA SER A 150 7.32 -8.25 11.78
C SER A 150 8.00 -6.89 11.96
N SER A 151 7.25 -5.78 11.98
CA SER A 151 7.79 -4.46 12.31
C SER A 151 8.28 -4.37 13.75
N ALA A 152 7.56 -4.93 14.72
CA ALA A 152 7.98 -4.96 16.12
C ALA A 152 9.26 -5.79 16.30
N VAL A 153 9.34 -6.97 15.67
CA VAL A 153 10.55 -7.82 15.69
C VAL A 153 11.74 -7.07 15.09
N MET A 154 11.56 -6.44 13.92
CA MET A 154 12.63 -5.69 13.27
C MET A 154 13.07 -4.48 14.11
N TRP A 155 12.11 -3.77 14.70
CA TRP A 155 12.39 -2.64 15.59
C TRP A 155 13.17 -3.07 16.83
N LEU A 156 12.74 -4.14 17.53
CA LEU A 156 13.44 -4.70 18.69
C LEU A 156 14.86 -5.14 18.34
N TYR A 157 15.04 -5.76 17.17
CA TYR A 157 16.35 -6.19 16.68
C TYR A 157 17.31 -5.01 16.48
N ILE A 158 16.85 -3.95 15.83
CA ILE A 158 17.63 -2.73 15.60
C ILE A 158 17.96 -2.06 16.92
N TRP A 159 16.97 -1.87 17.79
CA TRP A 159 17.15 -1.26 19.09
C TRP A 159 18.20 -2.00 19.92
N LYS A 160 18.09 -3.33 20.02
CA LYS A 160 19.03 -4.15 20.80
C LYS A 160 20.45 -4.09 20.24
N THR A 161 20.60 -4.09 18.92
CA THR A 161 21.91 -4.15 18.25
C THR A 161 22.62 -2.80 18.22
N TYR A 162 21.88 -1.72 17.94
CA TYR A 162 22.46 -0.41 17.64
C TYR A 162 22.08 0.68 18.65
N GLN A 163 21.20 0.40 19.61
CA GLN A 163 20.69 1.38 20.60
C GLN A 163 20.05 2.62 19.96
N VAL A 164 19.48 2.45 18.76
CA VAL A 164 18.80 3.49 17.99
C VAL A 164 17.45 2.98 17.50
N SER A 165 16.51 3.90 17.30
CA SER A 165 15.16 3.60 16.83
C SER A 165 14.99 3.99 15.37
N TYR A 166 14.66 3.03 14.51
CA TYR A 166 14.37 3.27 13.08
C TYR A 166 12.99 2.72 12.71
N ALA A 167 11.93 3.26 13.33
CA ALA A 167 10.57 2.78 13.10
C ALA A 167 10.11 2.83 11.62
N PRO A 168 10.43 3.85 10.80
CA PRO A 168 10.06 3.85 9.38
C PRO A 168 10.64 2.67 8.61
N PHE A 169 11.88 2.30 8.90
CA PHE A 169 12.52 1.14 8.28
C PHE A 169 11.84 -0.16 8.72
N SER A 170 11.61 -0.33 10.02
CA SER A 170 10.91 -1.50 10.56
C SER A 170 9.49 -1.65 10.01
N LEU A 171 8.76 -0.54 9.86
CA LEU A 171 7.44 -0.54 9.23
C LEU A 171 7.53 -0.94 7.76
N CYS A 172 8.49 -0.38 7.01
CA CYS A 172 8.69 -0.73 5.60
C CYS A 172 8.97 -2.23 5.41
N ILE A 173 9.88 -2.80 6.20
CA ILE A 173 10.18 -4.24 6.17
C ILE A 173 8.93 -5.06 6.49
N GLY A 174 8.17 -4.67 7.54
CA GLY A 174 7.00 -5.43 7.92
C GLY A 174 5.88 -5.38 6.88
N LEU A 175 5.68 -4.24 6.23
CA LEU A 175 4.77 -4.10 5.10
C LEU A 175 5.17 -4.98 3.92
N LEU A 176 6.45 -4.98 3.53
CA LEU A 176 6.95 -5.77 2.40
C LEU A 176 6.81 -7.27 2.66
N LEU A 177 7.23 -7.76 3.83
CA LEU A 177 7.10 -9.17 4.21
C LEU A 177 5.63 -9.60 4.23
N THR A 178 4.77 -8.78 4.82
CA THR A 178 3.33 -9.08 4.91
C THR A 178 2.67 -9.07 3.54
N ALA A 179 3.02 -8.12 2.67
CA ALA A 179 2.53 -8.08 1.30
C ALA A 179 2.91 -9.35 0.53
N VAL A 180 4.15 -9.85 0.67
CA VAL A 180 4.57 -11.12 0.07
C VAL A 180 3.76 -12.29 0.61
N VAL A 181 3.55 -12.38 1.93
CA VAL A 181 2.73 -13.45 2.54
C VAL A 181 1.29 -13.40 2.04
N LEU A 182 0.65 -12.23 2.02
CA LEU A 182 -0.70 -12.06 1.51
C LEU A 182 -0.81 -12.44 0.04
N LEU A 183 0.16 -12.02 -0.78
CA LEU A 183 0.21 -12.39 -2.20
C LEU A 183 0.35 -13.91 -2.36
N MET A 184 1.20 -14.58 -1.59
CA MET A 184 1.31 -16.05 -1.63
C MET A 184 -0.02 -16.74 -1.27
N ILE A 185 -0.69 -16.30 -0.20
CA ILE A 185 -2.00 -16.85 0.21
C ILE A 185 -3.04 -16.63 -0.90
N ILE A 186 -3.15 -15.42 -1.43
CA ILE A 186 -4.10 -15.07 -2.49
C ILE A 186 -3.80 -15.89 -3.74
N SER A 187 -2.54 -15.96 -4.16
CA SER A 187 -2.11 -16.73 -5.33
C SER A 187 -2.41 -18.22 -5.21
N PHE A 188 -2.18 -18.79 -4.03
CA PHE A 188 -2.48 -20.19 -3.73
C PHE A 188 -3.99 -20.44 -3.77
N TRP A 189 -4.79 -19.61 -3.08
CA TRP A 189 -6.24 -19.78 -3.02
C TRP A 189 -6.97 -19.49 -4.32
N ALA A 190 -6.51 -18.50 -5.08
CA ALA A 190 -7.07 -18.16 -6.39
C ALA A 190 -6.56 -19.09 -7.50
N GLN A 191 -5.55 -19.94 -7.24
CA GLN A 191 -4.91 -20.81 -8.24
C GLN A 191 -4.56 -20.02 -9.51
N CYS A 192 -3.85 -18.91 -9.32
CA CYS A 192 -3.74 -17.87 -10.33
C CYS A 192 -2.32 -17.44 -10.66
N LEU A 193 -1.32 -18.05 -10.03
CA LEU A 193 0.07 -17.71 -10.26
C LEU A 193 0.67 -18.71 -11.25
N GLU A 194 0.79 -18.27 -12.49
CA GLU A 194 1.44 -19.03 -13.55
C GLU A 194 2.96 -18.93 -13.39
N LYS A 195 3.64 -20.07 -13.52
CA LYS A 195 5.09 -20.16 -13.31
C LYS A 195 5.87 -19.25 -14.26
N ASP A 196 5.39 -19.11 -15.49
CA ASP A 196 6.04 -18.31 -16.53
C ASP A 196 5.96 -16.81 -16.23
N VAL A 197 4.81 -16.34 -15.72
CA VAL A 197 4.65 -14.96 -15.24
C VAL A 197 5.66 -14.67 -14.13
N VAL A 198 5.75 -15.54 -13.12
CA VAL A 198 6.68 -15.34 -11.99
C VAL A 198 8.13 -15.31 -12.48
N LYS A 199 8.51 -16.26 -13.34
CA LYS A 199 9.86 -16.37 -13.88
C LYS A 199 10.25 -15.11 -14.67
N ALA A 200 9.35 -14.58 -15.49
CA ALA A 200 9.59 -13.36 -16.27
C ALA A 200 9.61 -12.09 -15.40
N LEU A 201 8.85 -12.08 -14.31
CA LEU A 201 8.70 -10.93 -13.42
C LEU A 201 9.87 -10.79 -12.42
N LEU A 202 10.34 -11.90 -11.86
CA LEU A 202 11.30 -11.93 -10.75
C LEU A 202 12.58 -11.10 -11.00
N PRO A 203 13.33 -11.26 -12.11
CA PRO A 203 14.55 -10.49 -12.33
C PRO A 203 14.27 -8.98 -12.50
N LYS A 204 13.16 -8.63 -13.16
CA LYS A 204 12.76 -7.23 -13.37
C LYS A 204 12.40 -6.54 -12.05
N VAL A 205 11.66 -7.24 -11.18
CA VAL A 205 11.28 -6.75 -9.84
C VAL A 205 12.49 -6.65 -8.92
N PHE A 206 13.42 -7.60 -8.98
CA PHE A 206 14.67 -7.52 -8.21
C PHE A 206 15.48 -6.28 -8.59
N PHE A 207 15.69 -6.04 -9.88
CA PHE A 207 16.39 -4.86 -10.37
C PHE A 207 15.69 -3.55 -9.96
N LEU A 208 14.35 -3.51 -10.07
CA LEU A 208 13.56 -2.39 -9.60
C LEU A 208 13.73 -2.15 -8.09
N GLY A 209 13.82 -3.21 -7.28
CA GLY A 209 14.09 -3.12 -5.85
C GLY A 209 15.40 -2.39 -5.55
N ILE A 210 16.47 -2.71 -6.28
CA ILE A 210 17.77 -2.03 -6.16
C ILE A 210 17.64 -0.54 -6.48
N ILE A 211 17.02 -0.20 -7.62
CA ILE A 211 16.79 1.20 -8.01
C ILE A 211 16.00 1.95 -6.93
N SER A 212 14.96 1.32 -6.41
CA SER A 212 14.08 1.93 -5.40
C SER A 212 14.81 2.22 -4.09
N ILE A 213 15.72 1.34 -3.68
CA ILE A 213 16.60 1.55 -2.52
C ILE A 213 17.54 2.73 -2.78
N ILE A 214 18.20 2.78 -3.94
CA ILE A 214 19.10 3.87 -4.32
C ILE A 214 18.35 5.21 -4.32
N MET A 215 17.14 5.26 -4.91
CA MET A 215 16.30 6.45 -4.92
C MET A 215 15.88 6.90 -3.51
N GLY A 216 15.55 5.94 -2.64
CA GLY A 216 15.30 6.23 -1.23
C GLY A 216 16.51 6.90 -0.57
N PHE A 217 17.70 6.31 -0.70
CA PHE A 217 18.93 6.90 -0.14
C PHE A 217 19.27 8.28 -0.72
N ALA A 218 19.12 8.45 -2.03
CA ALA A 218 19.36 9.73 -2.72
C ALA A 218 18.42 10.84 -2.23
N THR A 219 17.25 10.48 -1.72
CA THR A 219 16.23 11.40 -1.20
C THR A 219 16.14 11.42 0.32
N SER A 220 17.14 10.88 1.03
CA SER A 220 17.18 10.81 2.50
C SER A 220 17.08 12.17 3.21
N ARG A 221 17.36 13.28 2.52
CA ARG A 221 17.24 14.65 3.04
C ARG A 221 15.88 15.30 2.77
N VAL A 222 14.98 14.62 2.05
CA VAL A 222 13.62 15.10 1.77
C VAL A 222 12.71 14.75 2.94
N GLU A 223 11.87 15.71 3.37
CA GLU A 223 10.99 15.57 4.55
C GLU A 223 10.03 14.38 4.49
N VAL A 224 9.63 13.97 3.29
CA VAL A 224 8.74 12.82 3.04
C VAL A 224 9.38 11.49 3.47
N GLY A 225 10.70 11.47 3.58
CA GLY A 225 11.49 10.35 4.06
C GLY A 225 11.91 9.36 2.97
N PRO A 226 13.11 8.76 3.10
CA PRO A 226 13.69 7.87 2.10
C PRO A 226 12.86 6.62 1.85
N TYR A 227 12.23 6.06 2.89
CA TYR A 227 11.45 4.83 2.79
C TYR A 227 10.13 5.03 2.05
N THR A 228 9.47 6.17 2.27
CA THR A 228 8.24 6.54 1.57
C THR A 228 8.50 6.72 0.07
N ILE A 229 9.56 7.45 -0.28
CA ILE A 229 9.96 7.67 -1.68
C ILE A 229 10.39 6.35 -2.32
N GLY A 230 11.28 5.60 -1.68
CA GLY A 230 11.73 4.29 -2.18
C GLY A 230 10.56 3.33 -2.41
N LEU A 231 9.62 3.24 -1.46
CA LEU A 231 8.44 2.40 -1.60
C LEU A 231 7.51 2.89 -2.72
N ALA A 232 7.32 4.20 -2.88
CA ALA A 232 6.54 4.76 -3.98
C ALA A 232 7.13 4.38 -5.35
N PHE A 233 8.45 4.55 -5.52
CA PHE A 233 9.16 4.14 -6.74
C PHE A 233 9.00 2.64 -7.01
N PHE A 234 9.18 1.82 -5.97
CA PHE A 234 9.01 0.38 -6.08
C PHE A 234 7.59 0.01 -6.51
N THR A 235 6.57 0.54 -5.83
CA THR A 235 5.17 0.17 -6.10
C THR A 235 4.71 0.62 -7.49
N ILE A 236 5.05 1.84 -7.92
CA ILE A 236 4.70 2.38 -9.24
C ILE A 236 5.48 1.67 -10.35
N GLY A 237 6.79 1.49 -10.15
CA GLY A 237 7.63 0.76 -11.08
C GLY A 237 7.16 -0.68 -11.24
N PHE A 238 6.73 -1.33 -10.16
CA PHE A 238 6.30 -2.72 -10.19
C PHE A 238 4.97 -2.84 -10.95
N ALA A 239 4.02 -1.93 -10.76
CA ALA A 239 2.81 -1.89 -11.58
C ALA A 239 3.13 -1.77 -13.10
N SER A 240 4.22 -1.07 -13.43
CA SER A 240 4.66 -0.85 -14.82
C SER A 240 5.35 -2.09 -15.39
N VAL A 241 6.27 -2.70 -14.63
CA VAL A 241 6.93 -3.98 -14.97
C VAL A 241 5.90 -5.09 -15.15
N TRP A 242 4.91 -5.18 -14.25
CA TRP A 242 3.81 -6.13 -14.33
C TRP A 242 3.06 -5.98 -15.66
N ARG A 243 2.63 -4.74 -15.99
CA ARG A 243 1.91 -4.48 -17.24
C ARG A 243 2.72 -4.89 -18.47
N ALA A 244 4.01 -4.54 -18.50
CA ALA A 244 4.89 -4.91 -19.61
C ALA A 244 4.96 -6.43 -19.77
N THR A 245 5.28 -7.15 -18.69
CA THR A 245 5.39 -8.61 -18.71
C THR A 245 4.10 -9.31 -19.13
N ILE A 246 2.94 -8.86 -18.63
CA ILE A 246 1.64 -9.42 -19.06
C ILE A 246 1.39 -9.13 -20.55
N THR A 247 1.79 -7.97 -21.05
CA THR A 247 1.64 -7.66 -22.47
C THR A 247 2.52 -8.58 -23.32
N ASP A 248 3.79 -8.75 -22.95
CA ASP A 248 4.76 -9.61 -23.66
C ASP A 248 4.25 -11.06 -23.75
N LEU A 249 3.86 -11.66 -22.63
CA LEU A 249 3.36 -13.05 -22.59
C LEU A 249 2.06 -13.24 -23.39
N SER A 250 1.20 -12.22 -23.43
CA SER A 250 -0.03 -12.28 -24.23
C SER A 250 0.23 -12.30 -25.74
N VAL A 251 1.32 -11.68 -26.18
CA VAL A 251 1.73 -11.68 -27.60
C VAL A 251 2.34 -13.04 -27.98
N GLU A 252 3.03 -13.69 -27.05
CA GLU A 252 3.64 -15.01 -27.25
C GLU A 252 2.63 -16.17 -27.20
N GLY A 253 1.37 -15.91 -26.82
CA GLY A 253 0.34 -16.93 -26.67
C GLY A 253 0.58 -17.86 -25.47
N THR A 254 1.31 -17.39 -24.45
CA THR A 254 1.71 -18.16 -23.27
C THR A 254 0.79 -17.95 -22.06
N MET A 255 -0.36 -17.26 -22.24
CA MET A 255 -1.31 -16.85 -21.19
C MET A 255 -2.73 -17.36 -21.44
#